data_AF-A0A661PE16-F1
#
_entry.id   AF-A0A661PE16-F1
#
_cell.length_a   1.000
_cell.length_b   1.000
_cell.length_c   1.000
_cell.angle_alpha   90.00
_cell.angle_beta   90.00
_cell.angle_gamma   90.00
#
_symmetry.space_group_name_H-M   'P 1'
#
loop_
_entity.id
_entity.type
_entity.pdbx_description
1 polymer ?
#
loop_
_entity_poly.entity_id
_entity_poly.type
_entity_poly.pdbx_seq_one_letter_code
_entity_poly.pdbx_strand_id
1 'polypeptide(L)' 'MKASAVTLLFATVMGCAYGGAAASGDKVVIARNDSFLFGALRTVFVCKITDKGLTACADNESP' A
#
# COMPACT_ATOMS: atom_id res chain seq x y z
N MET A 1 -20.82 10.78 -25.81
CA MET A 1 -20.64 10.15 -24.48
C MET A 1 -20.56 11.26 -23.44
N LYS A 2 -21.60 11.46 -22.63
CA LYS A 2 -21.60 12.45 -21.54
C LYS A 2 -21.24 11.70 -20.27
N ALA A 3 -19.96 11.69 -19.91
CA ALA A 3 -19.52 11.13 -18.64
C ALA A 3 -20.02 12.06 -17.52
N SER A 4 -20.94 11.57 -16.68
CA SER A 4 -21.43 12.31 -15.51
C SER A 4 -20.27 12.54 -14.52
N ALA A 5 -20.22 13.72 -13.90
CA ALA A 5 -19.22 14.09 -12.90
C ALA A 5 -19.10 13.07 -11.75
N VAL A 6 -20.18 12.32 -11.46
CA VAL A 6 -20.21 11.22 -10.49
C VAL A 6 -19.26 10.08 -10.87
N THR A 7 -19.07 9.78 -12.15
CA THR A 7 -18.18 8.70 -12.62
C THR A 7 -16.70 9.06 -12.46
N LEU A 8 -16.35 10.35 -12.54
CA LEU A 8 -14.97 10.83 -12.33
C LEU A 8 -14.57 10.83 -10.85
N LEU A 9 -15.53 11.01 -9.93
CA LEU A 9 -15.27 10.99 -8.49
C LEU A 9 -14.86 9.60 -7.96
N PHE A 10 -15.38 8.52 -8.55
CA PHE A 10 -15.01 7.16 -8.15
C PHE A 10 -13.58 6.77 -8.59
N ALA A 11 -13.05 7.42 -9.62
CA ALA A 11 -11.69 7.16 -10.07
C ALA A 11 -10.62 7.74 -9.11
N THR A 12 -10.95 8.76 -8.31
CA THR A 12 -9.99 9.39 -7.38
C THR A 12 -9.90 8.70 -6.03
N VAL A 13 -10.96 8.02 -5.57
CA VAL A 13 -10.92 7.19 -4.33
C VAL A 13 -10.21 5.85 -4.50
N MET A 14 -9.98 5.42 -5.74
CA MET A 14 -9.14 4.26 -6.08
C MET A 14 -7.69 4.67 -6.42
N GLY A 15 -7.38 5.96 -6.29
CA GLY A 15 -6.07 6.50 -6.61
C GLY A 15 -5.01 6.05 -5.62
N CYS A 16 -4.08 5.22 -6.09
CA CYS A 16 -2.79 4.85 -5.51
C CYS A 16 -2.72 5.00 -3.99
N ALA A 17 -3.03 3.93 -3.26
CA ALA A 17 -2.70 3.77 -1.85
C ALA A 17 -1.36 4.44 -1.54
N TYR A 18 -1.37 5.53 -0.74
CA TYR A 18 -0.17 6.20 -0.26
C TYR A 18 0.63 5.17 0.53
N GLY A 19 1.59 4.55 -0.14
CA GLY A 19 2.45 3.53 0.43
C GLY A 19 3.90 3.98 0.36
N GLY A 20 4.63 3.82 1.47
CA GLY A 20 6.06 4.07 1.55
C GLY A 20 6.81 2.74 1.65
N ALA A 21 7.98 2.65 1.02
CA ALA A 21 8.88 1.53 1.19
C ALA A 21 10.27 2.02 1.61
N ALA A 22 10.86 1.38 2.62
CA ALA A 22 12.21 1.65 3.09
C ALA A 22 13.00 0.34 3.17
N ALA A 23 14.15 0.30 2.49
CA ALA A 23 15.03 -0.85 2.52
C ALA A 23 16.10 -0.69 3.61
N SER A 24 16.43 -1.78 4.30
CA SER A 24 17.53 -1.86 5.26
C SER A 24 18.15 -3.26 5.18
N GLY A 25 19.35 -3.35 4.59
CA GLY A 25 20.05 -4.62 4.40
C GLY A 25 19.27 -5.58 3.50
N ASP A 26 18.98 -6.78 4.00
CA ASP A 26 18.24 -7.85 3.30
C ASP A 26 16.71 -7.74 3.45
N LYS A 27 16.21 -6.64 4.01
CA LYS A 27 14.78 -6.44 4.28
C LYS A 27 14.26 -5.15 3.70
N VAL A 28 12.97 -5.13 3.40
CA VAL A 28 12.21 -3.92 3.09
C VAL A 28 11.00 -3.84 4.01
N VAL A 29 10.74 -2.64 4.51
CA VAL A 29 9.53 -2.29 5.24
C VAL A 29 8.62 -1.57 4.27
N ILE A 30 7.38 -2.05 4.11
CA ILE A 30 6.36 -1.42 3.27
C ILE A 30 5.20 -1.01 4.16
N ALA A 31 4.99 0.29 4.28
CA ALA A 31 3.75 0.83 4.82
C ALA A 31 2.75 0.98 3.67
N ARG A 32 1.59 0.34 3.74
CA ARG A 32 0.48 0.58 2.80
C ARG A 32 -0.68 1.20 3.56
N ASN A 33 -1.22 2.27 2.98
CA ASN A 33 -2.48 2.84 3.43
C ASN A 33 -3.60 2.27 2.56
N ASP A 34 -4.43 1.39 3.11
CA ASP A 34 -5.59 0.90 2.36
C ASP A 34 -6.62 2.03 2.22
N SER A 35 -7.35 2.07 1.09
CA SER A 35 -8.40 3.07 0.85
C SER A 35 -9.64 2.85 1.72
N PHE A 36 -9.73 1.69 2.39
CA PHE A 36 -10.77 1.40 3.36
C PHE A 36 -10.68 2.32 4.59
N LEU A 37 -11.81 2.93 4.98
CA LEU A 37 -11.94 3.88 6.10
C LEU A 37 -10.93 5.04 6.07
N PHE A 38 -10.67 5.64 4.90
CA PHE A 38 -9.76 6.81 4.77
C PHE A 38 -8.33 6.56 5.25
N GLY A 39 -7.83 5.31 5.22
CA GLY A 39 -6.49 5.00 5.73
C GLY A 39 -6.43 4.72 7.23
N ALA A 40 -7.56 4.41 7.86
CA ALA A 40 -7.58 3.97 9.25
C ALA A 40 -6.83 2.65 9.45
N LEU A 41 -6.78 1.80 8.41
CA LEU A 41 -5.99 0.56 8.41
C LEU A 41 -4.69 0.80 7.66
N ARG A 42 -3.66 1.21 8.42
CA ARG A 42 -2.27 1.23 7.97
C ARG A 42 -1.67 -0.14 8.22
N THR A 43 -1.22 -0.79 7.16
CA THR A 43 -0.59 -2.10 7.26
C THR A 43 0.90 -1.96 7.00
N VAL A 44 1.72 -2.50 7.89
CA VAL A 44 3.18 -2.49 7.76
C VAL A 44 3.67 -3.92 7.52
N PHE A 45 4.21 -4.13 6.33
CA PHE A 45 4.82 -5.39 5.94
C PHE A 45 6.33 -5.30 6.13
N VAL A 46 6.93 -6.35 6.67
CA VAL A 46 8.37 -6.56 6.62
C VAL A 46 8.64 -7.75 5.73
N CYS A 47 9.27 -7.52 4.58
CA CYS A 47 9.60 -8.55 3.60
C CYS A 47 11.12 -8.75 3.51
N LYS A 48 11.55 -9.95 3.13
CA LYS A 48 12.93 -10.21 2.70
C LYS A 48 13.11 -9.85 1.23
N ILE A 49 14.26 -9.27 0.92
CA ILE A 49 14.69 -8.97 -0.45
C ILE A 49 15.41 -10.21 -1.00
N THR A 50 15.02 -10.62 -2.21
CA THR A 50 15.66 -11.69 -2.97
C THR A 50 15.86 -11.25 -4.42
N ASP A 51 16.68 -11.97 -5.19
CA ASP A 51 16.89 -11.68 -6.62
C ASP A 51 15.61 -11.79 -7.46
N LYS A 52 14.60 -12.51 -6.94
CA LYS A 52 13.27 -12.65 -7.57
C LYS A 52 12.25 -11.61 -7.06
N GLY A 53 12.65 -10.70 -6.18
CA GLY A 53 11.79 -9.70 -5.55
C GLY A 53 11.56 -9.94 -4.07
N LEU A 54 10.44 -9.43 -3.55
CA LEU A 54 10.12 -9.47 -2.12
C LEU A 54 9.43 -10.78 -1.75
N THR A 55 9.92 -11.44 -0.70
CA THR A 55 9.36 -12.72 -0.21
C THR A 55 9.20 -12.70 1.31
N ALA A 56 8.44 -13.67 1.84
CA ALA A 56 8.22 -13.82 3.28
C ALA A 56 7.78 -12.52 3.98
N CYS A 57 6.82 -11.81 3.38
CA CYS A 57 6.25 -10.60 3.95
C CYS A 57 5.41 -10.95 5.18
N ALA A 58 5.84 -10.50 6.35
CA ALA A 58 5.07 -10.61 7.58
C ALA A 58 4.36 -9.29 7.86
N ASP A 59 3.06 -9.37 8.09
CA ASP A 59 2.28 -8.31 8.72
C ASP A 59 2.76 -8.16 10.16
N ASN A 60 3.39 -7.04 10.47
CA ASN A 60 3.56 -6.66 11.86
C ASN A 60 2.45 -5.67 12.17
N GLU A 61 1.48 -6.13 12.97
CA GLU A 61 0.47 -5.28 13.58
C GLU A 61 1.18 -4.42 14.65
N SER A 62 1.83 -3.35 14.17
CA SER A 62 2.50 -2.28 14.95
C SER A 62 3.73 -2.67 15.79
N PRO A 63 4.59 -1.68 16.08
CA PRO A 63 4.80 -1.20 17.45
C PRO A 63 3.85 -0.05 17.81
#